data_AF-A0A6A5UIB7-F1
#
_entry.id   AF-A0A6A5UIB7-F1
#
_cell.length_a   1.000
_cell.length_b   1.000
_cell.length_c   1.000
_cell.angle_alpha   90.00
_cell.angle_beta   90.00
_cell.angle_gamma   90.00
#
_symmetry.space_group_name_H-M   'P 1'
#
loop_
_entity.id
_entity.type
_entity.pdbx_description
1 polymer ?
#
loop_
_entity_poly.entity_id
_entity_poly.type
_entity_poly.pdbx_seq_one_letter_code
_entity_poly.pdbx_strand_id
1 'polypeptide(L)'
;MIELNAKTSAYAIFDMDNTSYRYDLEESLLPYLENRGILTRTTLDPSLKLIPFKDTANFTESLYSYYLRLCEVDDFLCYPWAAQVWSGFTLREMKGWVDEVLALNSTVAVKYWHGDEVVEGMVNPPRIFKGQVELYNTLMAYGISVYVISAAHEELVRMVASDPKYGYNVPPENVIGVTTVLRNATSGALTNARKQISEEAYDAAANMDLVMGSNLWTPATWFAGKWAAVLSYIDPWKRPVLVGGDTPGSDTYMHFHGVDTDKGGIRLWVNRKKSAYEELQELIKENVEGQGENGREVTADRNWVVVTPEDIL
;
A
#
# COMPACT_ATOMS: atom_id res chain seq x y z
N MET A 1 -12.98 15.70 -15.48
CA MET A 1 -13.25 14.44 -14.77
C MET A 1 -14.12 14.66 -13.52
N ILE A 2 -13.70 15.44 -12.52
CA ILE A 2 -14.44 15.59 -11.24
C ILE A 2 -15.86 16.14 -11.44
N GLU A 3 -16.01 17.30 -12.07
CA GLU A 3 -17.33 17.93 -12.27
C GLU A 3 -18.30 17.05 -13.08
N LEU A 4 -17.76 16.36 -14.10
CA LEU A 4 -18.52 15.43 -14.95
C LEU A 4 -19.11 14.26 -14.16
N ASN A 5 -18.43 13.82 -13.10
CA ASN A 5 -18.78 12.63 -12.32
C ASN A 5 -19.38 12.96 -10.94
N ALA A 6 -19.60 14.25 -10.64
CA ALA A 6 -20.12 14.70 -9.36
C ALA A 6 -21.48 14.08 -9.04
N LYS A 7 -21.62 13.49 -7.84
CA LYS A 7 -22.87 12.88 -7.33
C LYS A 7 -23.46 11.80 -8.23
N THR A 8 -22.64 11.12 -9.04
CA THR A 8 -23.07 10.01 -9.91
C THR A 8 -22.85 8.63 -9.28
N SER A 9 -22.52 8.57 -7.99
CA SER A 9 -22.03 7.35 -7.31
C SER A 9 -20.75 6.78 -7.94
N ALA A 10 -19.95 7.64 -8.58
CA ALA A 10 -18.61 7.33 -9.06
C ALA A 10 -17.63 7.18 -7.88
N TYR A 11 -16.50 6.53 -8.16
CA TYR A 11 -15.44 6.35 -7.17
C TYR A 11 -14.05 6.50 -7.78
N ALA A 12 -13.08 6.81 -6.94
CA ALA A 12 -11.66 6.90 -7.25
C ALA A 12 -10.89 5.91 -6.38
N ILE A 13 -9.79 5.37 -6.92
CA ILE A 13 -8.88 4.47 -6.21
C ILE A 13 -7.49 5.11 -6.21
N PHE A 14 -6.78 4.96 -5.10
CA PHE A 14 -5.38 5.33 -4.99
C PHE A 14 -4.58 4.21 -4.34
N ASP A 15 -3.37 3.98 -4.82
CA ASP A 15 -2.33 3.40 -3.98
C ASP A 15 -1.92 4.36 -2.85
N MET A 16 -1.26 3.86 -1.81
CA MET A 16 -0.85 4.68 -0.67
C MET A 16 0.62 5.11 -0.73
N ASP A 17 1.54 4.17 -0.59
CA ASP A 17 2.98 4.44 -0.50
C ASP A 17 3.53 4.99 -1.81
N ASN A 18 4.32 6.05 -1.76
CA ASN A 18 4.80 6.84 -2.92
C ASN A 18 3.74 7.44 -3.86
N THR A 19 2.47 7.06 -3.75
CA THR A 19 1.36 7.62 -4.52
C THR A 19 0.64 8.71 -3.75
N SER A 20 0.18 8.43 -2.53
CA SER A 20 -0.63 9.33 -1.71
C SER A 20 0.20 10.14 -0.73
N TYR A 21 1.34 9.61 -0.29
CA TYR A 21 2.44 10.34 0.34
C TYR A 21 3.75 9.92 -0.31
N ARG A 22 4.81 10.72 -0.14
CA ARG A 22 6.16 10.36 -0.58
C ARG A 22 6.76 9.32 0.36
N TYR A 23 7.59 8.44 -0.19
CA TYR A 23 8.26 7.35 0.52
C TYR A 23 7.27 6.29 1.01
N ASP A 24 7.74 5.38 1.84
CA ASP A 24 7.07 4.12 2.16
C ASP A 24 6.96 3.95 3.67
N LEU A 25 5.76 3.57 4.14
CA LEU A 25 5.45 3.42 5.55
C LEU A 25 6.12 2.17 6.13
N GLU A 26 6.01 1.02 5.48
CA GLU A 26 6.52 -0.25 6.01
C GLU A 26 8.05 -0.29 5.94
N GLU A 27 8.64 0.17 4.84
CA GLU A 27 10.10 0.20 4.68
C GLU A 27 10.79 1.18 5.63
N SER A 28 10.08 2.17 6.16
CA SER A 28 10.61 3.09 7.18
C SER A 28 10.28 2.65 8.60
N LEU A 29 9.10 2.09 8.84
CA LEU A 29 8.67 1.58 10.14
C LEU A 29 9.48 0.35 10.59
N LEU A 30 9.83 -0.53 9.65
CA LEU A 30 10.59 -1.76 9.94
C LEU A 30 11.94 -1.45 10.59
N PRO A 31 12.84 -0.68 9.94
CA PRO A 31 14.11 -0.35 10.55
C PRO A 31 13.96 0.60 11.75
N TYR A 32 12.87 1.39 11.82
CA TYR A 32 12.62 2.24 12.97
C TYR A 32 12.38 1.43 14.26
N LEU A 33 11.55 0.39 14.18
CA LEU A 33 11.29 -0.51 15.31
C LEU A 33 12.48 -1.43 15.60
N GLU A 34 13.17 -1.88 14.56
CA GLU A 34 14.36 -2.70 14.70
C GLU A 34 15.50 -1.98 15.42
N ASN A 35 15.80 -0.73 15.03
CA ASN A 35 16.85 0.08 15.67
C ASN A 35 16.56 0.36 17.15
N ARG A 36 15.31 0.20 17.59
CA ARG A 36 14.88 0.36 18.99
C ARG A 36 14.77 -0.96 19.74
N GLY A 37 15.08 -2.09 19.11
CA GLY A 37 14.98 -3.42 19.70
C GLY A 37 13.54 -3.87 19.97
N ILE A 38 12.55 -3.23 19.33
CA ILE A 38 11.13 -3.56 19.47
C ILE A 38 10.79 -4.75 18.56
N LEU A 39 11.12 -4.63 17.28
CA LEU A 39 10.97 -5.70 16.30
C LEU A 39 12.34 -6.32 16.05
N THR A 40 12.51 -7.58 16.47
CA THR A 40 13.77 -8.31 16.43
C THR A 40 13.54 -9.70 15.85
N ARG A 41 14.60 -10.42 15.49
CA ARG A 41 14.50 -11.83 15.06
C ARG A 41 13.88 -12.77 16.11
N THR A 42 13.93 -12.37 17.38
CA THR A 42 13.32 -13.11 18.49
C THR A 42 11.82 -12.87 18.54
N THR A 43 11.36 -11.65 18.26
CA THR A 43 9.94 -11.31 18.22
C THR A 43 9.30 -11.59 16.86
N LEU A 44 10.09 -11.78 15.80
CA LEU A 44 9.63 -12.20 14.48
C LEU A 44 8.91 -13.55 14.56
N ASP A 45 7.69 -13.60 14.04
CA ASP A 45 6.91 -14.83 13.93
C ASP A 45 7.76 -15.93 13.24
N PRO A 46 7.88 -17.13 13.83
CA PRO A 46 8.65 -18.23 13.25
C PRO A 46 8.26 -18.58 11.81
N SER A 47 7.00 -18.38 11.40
CA SER A 47 6.55 -18.65 10.03
C SER A 47 7.18 -17.71 9.00
N LEU A 48 7.75 -16.59 9.43
CA LEU A 48 8.36 -15.56 8.57
C LEU A 48 9.88 -15.74 8.42
N LYS A 49 10.45 -16.82 8.97
CA LYS A 49 11.86 -17.20 8.82
C LYS A 49 12.03 -18.12 7.60
N LEU A 50 11.70 -17.59 6.42
CA LEU A 50 11.60 -18.31 5.14
C LEU A 50 12.95 -18.82 4.59
N ILE A 51 14.01 -18.05 4.81
CA ILE A 51 15.40 -18.37 4.46
C ILE A 51 16.33 -18.20 5.68
N PRO A 52 17.52 -18.83 5.70
CA PRO A 52 18.49 -18.57 6.76
C PRO A 52 18.91 -17.09 6.79
N PHE A 53 19.17 -16.57 8.00
CA PHE A 53 19.84 -15.28 8.15
C PHE A 53 21.30 -15.38 7.68
N LYS A 54 21.77 -14.40 6.92
CA LYS A 54 23.13 -14.32 6.36
C LYS A 54 24.05 -13.62 7.37
N ASP A 55 24.29 -14.27 8.51
CA ASP A 55 25.17 -13.77 9.56
C ASP A 55 26.66 -14.01 9.26
N THR A 56 27.51 -13.10 9.74
CA THR A 56 28.98 -13.25 9.74
C THR A 56 29.54 -12.85 11.11
N ALA A 57 30.84 -13.05 11.32
CA ALA A 57 31.53 -12.58 12.53
C ALA A 57 31.39 -11.07 12.77
N ASN A 58 31.18 -10.28 11.71
CA ASN A 58 31.18 -8.81 11.76
C ASN A 58 29.79 -8.19 11.47
N PHE A 59 28.80 -9.01 11.15
CA PHE A 59 27.46 -8.52 10.83
C PHE A 59 26.40 -9.55 11.22
N THR A 60 25.52 -9.12 12.12
CA THR A 60 24.23 -9.78 12.36
C THR A 60 23.22 -9.13 11.44
N GLU A 61 22.72 -9.90 10.48
CA GLU A 61 21.78 -9.39 9.49
C GLU A 61 20.52 -8.73 10.12
N SER A 62 20.13 -7.57 9.62
CA SER A 62 18.89 -6.90 10.03
C SER A 62 17.66 -7.54 9.39
N LEU A 63 16.48 -7.36 9.98
CA LEU A 63 15.19 -7.71 9.39
C LEU A 63 14.93 -6.89 8.13
N TYR A 64 15.40 -5.64 8.08
CA TYR A 64 15.39 -4.83 6.86
C TYR A 64 16.22 -5.48 5.73
N SER A 65 17.43 -5.94 6.04
CA SER A 65 18.25 -6.70 5.08
C SER A 65 17.61 -8.01 4.67
N TYR A 66 16.99 -8.70 5.63
CA TYR A 66 16.28 -9.94 5.37
C TYR A 66 15.14 -9.72 4.37
N TYR A 67 14.32 -8.68 4.58
CA TYR A 67 13.29 -8.22 3.64
C TYR A 67 13.83 -8.00 2.23
N LEU A 68 14.92 -7.23 2.10
CA LEU A 68 15.52 -6.95 0.78
C LEU A 68 15.98 -8.23 0.08
N ARG A 69 16.58 -9.19 0.80
CA ARG A 69 16.95 -10.48 0.21
C ARG A 69 15.75 -11.36 -0.14
N LEU A 70 14.61 -11.20 0.53
CA LEU A 70 13.37 -11.84 0.08
C LEU A 70 12.90 -11.24 -1.24
N CYS A 71 13.03 -9.93 -1.44
CA CYS A 71 12.67 -9.29 -2.71
C CYS A 71 13.62 -9.70 -3.85
N GLU A 72 14.89 -9.98 -3.55
CA GLU A 72 15.83 -10.56 -4.53
C GLU A 72 15.41 -11.97 -4.99
N VAL A 73 14.67 -12.71 -4.15
CA VAL A 73 14.07 -13.99 -4.56
C VAL A 73 12.86 -13.73 -5.44
N ASP A 74 11.86 -13.00 -4.91
CA ASP A 74 10.66 -12.61 -5.65
C ASP A 74 9.84 -11.56 -4.86
N ASP A 75 9.19 -10.63 -5.56
CA ASP A 75 8.24 -9.67 -4.96
C ASP A 75 7.07 -10.41 -4.27
N PHE A 76 6.60 -11.53 -4.82
CA PHE A 76 5.56 -12.36 -4.22
C PHE A 76 5.98 -13.04 -2.91
N LEU A 77 7.27 -12.97 -2.55
CA LEU A 77 7.79 -13.40 -1.25
C LEU A 77 7.89 -12.23 -0.28
N CYS A 78 8.42 -11.08 -0.72
CA CYS A 78 8.70 -9.98 0.19
C CYS A 78 7.52 -9.05 0.46
N TYR A 79 6.59 -8.86 -0.50
CA TYR A 79 5.37 -8.08 -0.30
C TYR A 79 4.49 -8.61 0.85
N PRO A 80 4.12 -9.91 0.88
CA PRO A 80 3.40 -10.46 2.03
C PRO A 80 4.22 -10.33 3.31
N TRP A 81 5.53 -10.59 3.24
CA TRP A 81 6.40 -10.57 4.40
C TRP A 81 6.45 -9.19 5.06
N ALA A 82 6.54 -8.10 4.26
CA ALA A 82 6.57 -6.73 4.74
C ALA A 82 5.32 -6.36 5.54
N ALA A 83 4.15 -6.86 5.12
CA ALA A 83 2.89 -6.70 5.86
C ALA A 83 2.74 -7.66 7.05
N GLN A 84 3.34 -8.85 7.00
CA GLN A 84 3.23 -9.86 8.06
C GLN A 84 4.22 -9.62 9.21
N VAL A 85 5.33 -8.91 9.00
CA VAL A 85 6.42 -8.74 9.97
C VAL A 85 5.96 -8.11 11.31
N TRP A 86 4.81 -7.43 11.30
CA TRP A 86 4.17 -6.81 12.48
C TRP A 86 3.42 -7.80 13.39
N SER A 87 3.38 -9.07 13.01
CA SER A 87 2.70 -10.12 13.77
C SER A 87 3.17 -10.17 15.23
N GLY A 88 2.22 -10.26 16.15
CA GLY A 88 2.48 -10.26 17.59
C GLY A 88 2.28 -8.90 18.27
N PHE A 89 2.19 -7.80 17.53
CA PHE A 89 1.84 -6.48 18.06
C PHE A 89 0.33 -6.21 17.99
N THR A 90 -0.17 -5.37 18.90
CA THR A 90 -1.53 -4.85 18.82
C THR A 90 -1.62 -3.69 17.83
N LEU A 91 -2.80 -3.45 17.26
CA LEU A 91 -3.02 -2.28 16.41
C LEU A 91 -2.78 -0.95 17.16
N ARG A 92 -3.02 -0.90 18.48
CA ARG A 92 -2.76 0.26 19.31
C ARG A 92 -1.28 0.58 19.43
N GLU A 93 -0.44 -0.43 19.63
CA GLU A 93 1.02 -0.26 19.64
C GLU A 93 1.50 0.23 18.27
N MET A 94 1.04 -0.43 17.20
CA MET A 94 1.39 -0.05 15.83
C MET A 94 0.98 1.38 15.50
N LYS A 95 -0.22 1.82 15.91
CA LYS A 95 -0.67 3.21 15.71
C LYS A 95 0.28 4.21 16.37
N GLY A 96 0.75 3.92 17.59
CA GLY A 96 1.72 4.78 18.27
C GLY A 96 3.00 4.93 17.46
N TRP A 97 3.53 3.82 16.92
CA TRP A 97 4.77 3.85 16.15
C TRP A 97 4.62 4.41 14.74
N VAL A 98 3.50 4.18 14.06
CA VAL A 98 3.15 4.84 12.80
C VAL A 98 3.16 6.36 12.99
N ASP A 99 2.54 6.84 14.07
CA ASP A 99 2.51 8.26 14.42
C ASP A 99 3.89 8.84 14.68
N GLU A 100 4.74 8.09 15.38
CA GLU A 100 6.13 8.48 15.64
C GLU A 100 6.93 8.58 14.34
N VAL A 101 6.83 7.58 13.44
CA VAL A 101 7.52 7.58 12.15
C VAL A 101 7.09 8.75 11.27
N LEU A 102 5.79 9.01 11.15
CA LEU A 102 5.26 10.14 10.40
C LEU A 102 5.65 11.52 10.98
N ALA A 103 6.03 11.57 12.26
CA ALA A 103 6.50 12.79 12.91
C ALA A 103 8.04 12.96 12.84
N LEU A 104 8.78 11.97 12.33
CA LEU A 104 10.23 12.05 12.23
C LEU A 104 10.65 13.16 11.25
N ASN A 105 11.58 14.00 11.70
CA ASN A 105 12.23 15.03 10.89
C ASN A 105 13.62 14.59 10.37
N SER A 106 13.98 13.32 10.59
CA SER A 106 15.26 12.72 10.20
C SER A 106 15.04 11.39 9.46
N THR A 107 16.11 10.88 8.85
CA THR A 107 16.12 9.54 8.25
C THR A 107 16.33 8.45 9.30
N VAL A 108 15.98 7.21 8.94
CA VAL A 108 16.23 6.00 9.72
C VAL A 108 17.44 5.27 9.13
N ALA A 109 18.45 5.01 9.94
CA ALA A 109 19.66 4.31 9.50
C ALA A 109 19.37 2.82 9.27
N VAL A 110 19.95 2.25 8.22
CA VAL A 110 19.85 0.82 7.89
C VAL A 110 21.22 0.23 7.55
N LYS A 111 21.36 -1.07 7.78
CA LYS A 111 22.52 -1.84 7.35
C LYS A 111 22.05 -3.15 6.73
N TYR A 112 22.48 -3.45 5.51
CA TYR A 112 21.93 -4.57 4.74
C TYR A 112 22.92 -5.17 3.75
N TRP A 113 22.63 -6.40 3.33
CA TRP A 113 23.34 -7.06 2.24
C TRP A 113 22.92 -6.49 0.89
N HIS A 114 23.91 -6.09 0.08
CA HIS A 114 23.75 -5.84 -1.34
C HIS A 114 24.67 -6.80 -2.10
N GLY A 115 24.10 -7.89 -2.62
CA GLY A 115 24.89 -9.03 -3.08
C GLY A 115 25.74 -9.62 -1.94
N ASP A 116 27.07 -9.49 -2.06
CA ASP A 116 28.03 -10.01 -1.07
C ASP A 116 28.70 -8.92 -0.22
N GLU A 117 28.25 -7.68 -0.30
CA GLU A 117 28.75 -6.56 0.50
C GLU A 117 27.71 -6.10 1.52
N VAL A 118 28.18 -5.71 2.71
CA VAL A 118 27.32 -5.07 3.72
C VAL A 118 27.39 -3.56 3.53
N VAL A 119 26.24 -2.97 3.22
CA VAL A 119 26.09 -1.54 2.93
C VAL A 119 25.32 -0.85 4.06
N GLU A 120 25.70 0.39 4.36
CA GLU A 120 24.96 1.28 5.25
C GLU A 120 24.16 2.29 4.44
N GLY A 121 22.94 2.58 4.87
CA GLY A 121 22.01 3.44 4.14
C GLY A 121 21.07 4.20 5.07
N MET A 122 20.18 4.97 4.46
CA MET A 122 19.20 5.81 5.13
C MET A 122 17.84 5.69 4.44
N VAL A 123 16.79 5.42 5.21
CA VAL A 123 15.40 5.39 4.75
C VAL A 123 14.68 6.65 5.21
N ASN A 124 13.87 7.25 4.34
CA ASN A 124 13.08 8.42 4.69
C ASN A 124 11.71 8.00 5.22
N PRO A 125 11.20 8.64 6.29
CA PRO A 125 9.82 8.44 6.73
C PRO A 125 8.83 9.03 5.70
N PRO A 126 7.55 8.59 5.71
CA PRO A 126 6.53 9.12 4.81
C PRO A 126 6.37 10.64 4.93
N ARG A 127 6.16 11.31 3.78
CA ARG A 127 5.86 12.74 3.73
C ARG A 127 4.58 12.99 2.95
N ILE A 128 3.56 13.50 3.63
CA ILE A 128 2.24 13.77 3.06
C ILE A 128 2.34 14.65 1.81
N PHE A 129 1.73 14.20 0.71
CA PHE A 129 1.53 15.03 -0.48
C PHE A 129 0.31 15.93 -0.28
N LYS A 130 0.52 17.24 -0.17
CA LYS A 130 -0.58 18.21 -0.04
C LYS A 130 -1.54 18.14 -1.23
N GLY A 131 -1.00 17.98 -2.44
CA GLY A 131 -1.83 17.85 -3.65
C GLY A 131 -2.76 16.63 -3.60
N GLN A 132 -2.31 15.51 -3.01
CA GLN A 132 -3.17 14.34 -2.83
C GLN A 132 -4.22 14.55 -1.75
N VAL A 133 -3.85 15.16 -0.62
CA VAL A 133 -4.83 15.54 0.41
C VAL A 133 -5.92 16.44 -0.17
N GLU A 134 -5.56 17.44 -0.96
CA GLU A 134 -6.51 18.32 -1.65
C GLU A 134 -7.39 17.55 -2.63
N LEU A 135 -6.82 16.66 -3.43
CA LEU A 135 -7.55 15.83 -4.39
C LEU A 135 -8.55 14.90 -3.70
N TYR A 136 -8.14 14.19 -2.65
CA TYR A 136 -8.99 13.29 -1.87
C TYR A 136 -10.23 14.01 -1.33
N ASN A 137 -10.01 15.14 -0.64
CA ASN A 137 -11.09 15.92 -0.07
C ASN A 137 -11.99 16.53 -1.16
N THR A 138 -11.41 16.96 -2.29
CA THR A 138 -12.19 17.49 -3.42
C THR A 138 -13.08 16.42 -4.04
N LEU A 139 -12.56 15.20 -4.27
CA LEU A 139 -13.34 14.09 -4.78
C LEU A 139 -14.52 13.77 -3.85
N MET A 140 -14.25 13.63 -2.55
CA MET A 140 -15.30 13.35 -1.55
C MET A 140 -16.33 14.47 -1.45
N ALA A 141 -15.91 15.75 -1.51
CA ALA A 141 -16.82 16.90 -1.50
C ALA A 141 -17.75 16.94 -2.72
N TYR A 142 -17.31 16.41 -3.86
CA TYR A 142 -18.11 16.27 -5.08
C TYR A 142 -18.95 14.98 -5.11
N GLY A 143 -18.95 14.20 -4.03
CA GLY A 143 -19.71 12.95 -3.93
C GLY A 143 -19.12 11.81 -4.75
N ILE A 144 -17.81 11.84 -5.00
CA ILE A 144 -17.04 10.72 -5.56
C ILE A 144 -16.40 9.98 -4.39
N SER A 145 -16.75 8.70 -4.21
CA SER A 145 -16.19 7.90 -3.11
C SER A 145 -14.70 7.68 -3.34
N VAL A 146 -13.89 7.83 -2.30
CA VAL A 146 -12.44 7.58 -2.38
C VAL A 146 -12.12 6.28 -1.66
N TYR A 147 -11.37 5.43 -2.35
CA TYR A 147 -10.83 4.17 -1.84
C TYR A 147 -9.31 4.18 -1.92
N VAL A 148 -8.67 3.54 -0.95
CA VAL A 148 -7.25 3.22 -0.99
C VAL A 148 -7.11 1.72 -1.23
N ILE A 149 -6.25 1.32 -2.17
CA ILE A 149 -5.85 -0.07 -2.39
C ILE A 149 -4.32 -0.14 -2.38
N SER A 150 -3.76 -0.44 -1.20
CA SER A 150 -2.32 -0.45 -0.95
C SER A 150 -1.74 -1.86 -0.89
N ALA A 151 -0.47 -2.00 -1.29
CA ALA A 151 0.30 -3.23 -1.11
C ALA A 151 0.92 -3.36 0.30
N ALA A 152 0.74 -2.38 1.18
CA ALA A 152 1.12 -2.42 2.59
C ALA A 152 -0.02 -2.97 3.47
N HIS A 153 0.27 -3.28 4.73
CA HIS A 153 -0.73 -3.81 5.66
C HIS A 153 -1.94 -2.87 5.84
N GLU A 154 -3.15 -3.39 5.64
CA GLU A 154 -4.40 -2.62 5.60
C GLU A 154 -4.59 -1.72 6.83
N GLU A 155 -4.36 -2.26 8.02
CA GLU A 155 -4.50 -1.52 9.27
C GLU A 155 -3.47 -0.38 9.40
N LEU A 156 -2.22 -0.56 8.93
CA LEU A 156 -1.20 0.50 9.00
C LEU A 156 -1.53 1.63 8.03
N VAL A 157 -1.97 1.29 6.83
CA VAL A 157 -2.45 2.26 5.84
C VAL A 157 -3.65 3.04 6.39
N ARG A 158 -4.57 2.34 7.05
CA ARG A 158 -5.76 2.96 7.67
C ARG A 158 -5.41 3.93 8.79
N MET A 159 -4.37 3.63 9.57
CA MET A 159 -3.86 4.54 10.61
C MET A 159 -3.38 5.89 10.05
N VAL A 160 -3.12 5.98 8.74
CA VAL A 160 -2.74 7.21 8.05
C VAL A 160 -3.92 7.79 7.24
N ALA A 161 -4.48 6.99 6.32
CA ALA A 161 -5.49 7.46 5.36
C ALA A 161 -6.81 7.90 6.02
N SER A 162 -7.15 7.28 7.16
CA SER A 162 -8.42 7.56 7.87
C SER A 162 -8.27 8.41 9.12
N ASP A 163 -7.04 8.75 9.51
CA ASP A 163 -6.81 9.64 10.63
C ASP A 163 -6.86 11.11 10.15
N PRO A 164 -7.81 11.93 10.68
CA PRO A 164 -7.90 13.35 10.33
C PRO A 164 -6.60 14.14 10.56
N LYS A 165 -5.70 13.66 11.43
CA LYS A 165 -4.37 14.24 11.64
C LYS A 165 -3.56 14.39 10.34
N TYR A 166 -3.73 13.47 9.38
CA TYR A 166 -3.01 13.49 8.10
C TYR A 166 -3.82 14.08 6.95
N GLY A 167 -5.08 14.45 7.20
CA GLY A 167 -5.91 15.24 6.29
C GLY A 167 -6.59 14.49 5.14
N TYR A 168 -6.27 13.22 4.87
CA TYR A 168 -6.90 12.46 3.78
C TYR A 168 -8.39 12.18 4.01
N ASN A 169 -8.80 11.98 5.27
CA ASN A 169 -10.19 11.78 5.70
C ASN A 169 -10.92 10.63 4.98
N VAL A 170 -10.20 9.60 4.53
CA VAL A 170 -10.81 8.44 3.87
C VAL A 170 -11.65 7.67 4.89
N PRO A 171 -12.91 7.30 4.60
CA PRO A 171 -13.68 6.41 5.46
C PRO A 171 -12.89 5.12 5.74
N PRO A 172 -12.76 4.66 7.00
CA PRO A 172 -11.89 3.53 7.34
C PRO A 172 -12.26 2.23 6.63
N GLU A 173 -13.53 2.03 6.31
CA GLU A 173 -14.02 0.91 5.51
C GLU A 173 -13.53 0.93 4.06
N ASN A 174 -13.21 2.12 3.52
CA ASN A 174 -12.71 2.31 2.16
C ASN A 174 -11.18 2.17 2.04
N VAL A 175 -10.48 1.94 3.15
CA VAL A 175 -9.06 1.59 3.13
C VAL A 175 -8.91 0.09 3.01
N ILE A 176 -8.38 -0.34 1.87
CA ILE A 176 -8.17 -1.73 1.50
C ILE A 176 -6.65 -1.96 1.36
N GLY A 177 -6.13 -2.99 1.98
CA GLY A 177 -4.71 -3.32 1.90
C GLY A 177 -4.44 -4.78 2.22
N VAL A 178 -3.17 -5.10 2.46
CA VAL A 178 -2.78 -6.47 2.79
C VAL A 178 -3.36 -6.79 4.14
N THR A 179 -4.31 -7.71 4.15
CA THR A 179 -5.03 -8.07 5.35
C THR A 179 -4.41 -9.32 5.95
N THR A 180 -4.18 -9.29 7.25
CA THR A 180 -3.86 -10.47 8.04
C THR A 180 -4.97 -10.77 9.03
N VAL A 181 -5.01 -11.99 9.54
CA VAL A 181 -5.94 -12.36 10.62
C VAL A 181 -5.53 -11.64 11.91
N LEU A 182 -6.47 -10.89 12.47
CA LEU A 182 -6.38 -10.29 13.79
C LEU A 182 -6.92 -11.26 14.85
N ARG A 183 -6.27 -11.30 16.01
CA ARG A 183 -6.64 -12.18 17.13
C ARG A 183 -6.97 -11.37 18.37
N ASN A 184 -8.09 -11.68 19.01
CA ASN A 184 -8.37 -11.21 20.35
C ASN A 184 -7.54 -12.01 21.37
N ALA A 185 -6.66 -11.36 22.12
CA ALA A 185 -5.73 -12.04 23.03
C ALA A 185 -6.41 -12.77 24.20
N THR A 186 -7.60 -12.33 24.62
CA THR A 186 -8.33 -12.91 25.75
C THR A 186 -9.20 -14.10 25.34
N SER A 187 -9.98 -13.95 24.27
CA SER A 187 -10.94 -14.97 23.81
C SER A 187 -10.37 -15.92 22.77
N GLY A 188 -9.25 -15.56 22.12
CA GLY A 188 -8.69 -16.28 20.99
C GLY A 188 -9.48 -16.12 19.68
N ALA A 189 -10.56 -15.34 19.68
CA ALA A 189 -11.38 -15.10 18.49
C ALA A 189 -10.56 -14.47 17.36
N LEU A 190 -10.85 -14.90 16.13
CA LEU A 190 -10.16 -14.46 14.91
C LEU A 190 -11.09 -13.59 14.07
N THR A 191 -10.57 -12.50 13.53
CA THR A 191 -11.32 -11.56 12.69
C THR A 191 -10.36 -10.78 11.78
N ASN A 192 -10.88 -9.87 10.99
CA ASN A 192 -10.16 -8.77 10.34
C ASN A 192 -11.19 -7.70 9.93
N ALA A 193 -10.73 -6.51 9.56
CA ALA A 193 -11.61 -5.43 9.12
C ALA A 193 -12.48 -5.83 7.91
N ARG A 194 -11.91 -6.46 6.88
CA ARG A 194 -12.67 -6.89 5.67
C ARG A 194 -13.86 -7.78 6.02
N LYS A 195 -13.67 -8.76 6.91
CA LYS A 195 -14.73 -9.64 7.41
C LYS A 195 -15.80 -8.82 8.13
N GLN A 196 -15.42 -7.97 9.08
CA GLN A 196 -16.37 -7.18 9.86
C GLN A 196 -17.16 -6.19 8.99
N ILE A 197 -16.53 -5.60 7.97
CA ILE A 197 -17.19 -4.70 7.01
C ILE A 197 -18.23 -5.46 6.20
N SER A 198 -17.89 -6.66 5.71
CA SER A 198 -18.84 -7.52 4.98
C SER A 198 -20.03 -7.98 5.83
N GLU A 199 -19.87 -8.00 7.14
CA GLU A 199 -20.89 -8.37 8.13
C GLU A 199 -21.62 -7.15 8.71
N GLU A 200 -21.36 -5.94 8.20
CA GLU A 200 -21.93 -4.67 8.69
C GLU A 200 -21.69 -4.44 10.20
N ALA A 201 -20.60 -4.99 10.73
CA ALA A 201 -20.26 -4.98 12.16
C ALA A 201 -18.90 -4.31 12.44
N TYR A 202 -18.38 -3.53 11.48
CA TYR A 202 -17.07 -2.91 11.59
C TYR A 202 -17.05 -1.75 12.59
N ASP A 203 -16.17 -1.89 13.59
CA ASP A 203 -15.82 -0.84 14.53
C ASP A 203 -14.29 -0.78 14.65
N ALA A 204 -13.69 0.25 14.04
CA ALA A 204 -12.24 0.45 14.06
C ALA A 204 -11.69 0.57 15.50
N ALA A 205 -12.45 1.18 16.41
CA ALA A 205 -12.01 1.38 17.79
C ALA A 205 -11.96 0.06 18.56
N ALA A 206 -12.90 -0.86 18.30
CA ALA A 206 -12.93 -2.19 18.90
C ALA A 206 -11.75 -3.07 18.47
N ASN A 207 -11.15 -2.79 17.30
CA ASN A 207 -10.02 -3.56 16.80
C ASN A 207 -8.67 -3.15 17.40
N MET A 208 -8.58 -1.99 18.07
CA MET A 208 -7.30 -1.41 18.48
C MET A 208 -6.47 -2.33 19.41
N ASP A 209 -7.13 -3.16 20.21
CA ASP A 209 -6.44 -4.10 21.13
C ASP A 209 -6.34 -5.52 20.56
N LEU A 210 -6.68 -5.73 19.29
CA LEU A 210 -6.45 -7.00 18.60
C LEU A 210 -4.98 -7.11 18.19
N VAL A 211 -4.46 -8.33 18.29
CA VAL A 211 -3.08 -8.69 17.94
C VAL A 211 -3.03 -9.08 16.47
N MET A 212 -2.09 -8.49 15.74
CA MET A 212 -1.81 -8.83 14.34
C MET A 212 -1.25 -10.25 14.24
N GLY A 213 -1.72 -11.02 13.28
CA GLY A 213 -1.23 -12.38 12.99
C GLY A 213 -0.49 -12.45 11.66
N SER A 214 0.20 -13.56 11.43
CA SER A 214 0.97 -13.79 10.20
C SER A 214 0.15 -14.47 9.10
N ASN A 215 -1.09 -14.91 9.39
CA ASN A 215 -1.95 -15.55 8.40
C ASN A 215 -2.56 -14.51 7.44
N LEU A 216 -2.20 -14.59 6.17
CA LEU A 216 -2.74 -13.72 5.11
C LEU A 216 -4.23 -13.97 4.88
N TRP A 217 -4.94 -12.90 4.57
CA TRP A 217 -6.27 -12.87 4.01
C TRP A 217 -6.21 -12.44 2.54
N THR A 218 -7.23 -12.78 1.76
CA THR A 218 -7.25 -12.53 0.32
C THR A 218 -8.48 -11.73 -0.12
N PRO A 219 -8.42 -11.02 -1.27
CA PRO A 219 -7.27 -10.89 -2.18
C PRO A 219 -6.07 -10.15 -1.56
N ALA A 220 -4.87 -10.55 -1.92
CA ALA A 220 -3.65 -9.82 -1.55
C ALA A 220 -3.50 -8.62 -2.49
N THR A 221 -3.37 -7.41 -1.96
CA THR A 221 -3.64 -6.15 -2.67
C THR A 221 -2.41 -5.59 -3.37
N TRP A 222 -1.75 -6.42 -4.18
CA TRP A 222 -0.65 -6.05 -5.06
C TRP A 222 -0.85 -6.69 -6.44
N PHE A 223 -0.25 -6.11 -7.47
CA PHE A 223 -0.39 -6.58 -8.86
C PHE A 223 -1.87 -6.81 -9.24
N ALA A 224 -2.20 -7.94 -9.86
CA ALA A 224 -3.57 -8.31 -10.22
C ALA A 224 -4.52 -8.38 -9.01
N GLY A 225 -3.98 -8.59 -7.81
CA GLY A 225 -4.74 -8.63 -6.58
C GLY A 225 -5.31 -7.27 -6.17
N LYS A 226 -4.72 -6.14 -6.61
CA LYS A 226 -5.36 -4.81 -6.51
C LYS A 226 -6.67 -4.78 -7.29
N TRP A 227 -6.67 -5.32 -8.52
CA TRP A 227 -7.89 -5.41 -9.32
C TRP A 227 -8.90 -6.41 -8.72
N ALA A 228 -8.44 -7.55 -8.22
CA ALA A 228 -9.30 -8.49 -7.49
C ALA A 228 -9.97 -7.84 -6.26
N ALA A 229 -9.26 -6.94 -5.57
CA ALA A 229 -9.81 -6.17 -4.46
C ALA A 229 -10.93 -5.21 -4.88
N VAL A 230 -10.82 -4.56 -6.06
CA VAL A 230 -11.92 -3.77 -6.62
C VAL A 230 -13.16 -4.63 -6.82
N LEU A 231 -12.99 -5.79 -7.46
CA LEU A 231 -14.10 -6.72 -7.75
C LEU A 231 -14.73 -7.29 -6.47
N SER A 232 -13.94 -7.47 -5.42
CA SER A 232 -14.38 -8.09 -4.16
C SER A 232 -15.01 -7.10 -3.19
N TYR A 233 -14.48 -5.88 -3.11
CA TYR A 233 -14.77 -4.94 -2.01
C TYR A 233 -15.40 -3.62 -2.45
N ILE A 234 -15.41 -3.31 -3.75
CA ILE A 234 -15.95 -2.03 -4.25
C ILE A 234 -17.14 -2.27 -5.15
N ASP A 235 -16.90 -2.76 -6.37
CA ASP A 235 -17.96 -2.99 -7.36
C ASP A 235 -17.44 -3.94 -8.46
N PRO A 236 -18.18 -5.01 -8.80
CA PRO A 236 -17.76 -5.95 -9.83
C PRO A 236 -17.94 -5.44 -11.27
N TRP A 237 -18.65 -4.32 -11.47
CA TRP A 237 -19.03 -3.84 -12.81
C TRP A 237 -18.72 -2.37 -13.04
N LYS A 238 -18.96 -1.54 -12.02
CA LYS A 238 -18.60 -0.12 -12.07
C LYS A 238 -17.08 -0.01 -12.09
N ARG A 239 -16.59 0.95 -12.87
CA ARG A 239 -15.18 1.23 -13.05
C ARG A 239 -14.82 2.55 -12.34
N PRO A 240 -13.63 2.67 -11.71
CA PRO A 240 -13.18 3.94 -11.13
C PRO A 240 -13.05 5.05 -12.18
N VAL A 241 -13.40 6.28 -11.80
CA VAL A 241 -13.19 7.47 -12.64
C VAL A 241 -11.81 8.09 -12.43
N LEU A 242 -11.05 7.60 -11.46
CA LEU A 242 -9.65 7.92 -11.27
C LEU A 242 -8.95 6.73 -10.61
N VAL A 243 -7.78 6.37 -11.12
CA VAL A 243 -6.85 5.44 -10.46
C VAL A 243 -5.50 6.12 -10.32
N GLY A 244 -4.95 6.14 -9.11
CA GLY A 244 -3.61 6.65 -8.80
C GLY A 244 -2.64 5.55 -8.42
N GLY A 245 -1.41 5.59 -8.94
CA GLY A 245 -0.30 4.71 -8.55
C GLY A 245 1.08 5.25 -8.95
N ASP A 246 2.13 4.50 -8.61
CA ASP A 246 3.53 4.87 -8.89
C ASP A 246 4.44 3.67 -9.24
N THR A 247 3.98 2.44 -9.03
CA THR A 247 4.78 1.22 -9.19
C THR A 247 4.27 0.37 -10.35
N PRO A 248 5.06 0.24 -11.45
CA PRO A 248 4.73 -0.62 -12.58
C PRO A 248 4.51 -2.06 -12.12
N GLY A 249 3.62 -2.78 -12.80
CA GLY A 249 3.23 -4.13 -12.39
C GLY A 249 2.27 -4.14 -11.20
N SER A 250 2.65 -3.58 -10.04
CA SER A 250 1.82 -3.62 -8.84
C SER A 250 0.53 -2.80 -9.00
N ASP A 251 0.62 -1.57 -9.51
CA ASP A 251 -0.52 -0.66 -9.68
C ASP A 251 -1.20 -0.78 -11.03
N THR A 252 -0.48 -1.27 -12.04
CA THR A 252 -0.92 -1.11 -13.44
C THR A 252 -2.14 -1.96 -13.78
N TYR A 253 -2.43 -3.04 -13.04
CA TYR A 253 -3.66 -3.81 -13.22
C TYR A 253 -4.91 -2.95 -12.96
N MET A 254 -4.93 -2.15 -11.88
CA MET A 254 -6.06 -1.25 -11.64
C MET A 254 -6.09 -0.08 -12.65
N HIS A 255 -4.95 0.36 -13.19
CA HIS A 255 -4.91 1.39 -14.23
C HIS A 255 -5.47 0.89 -15.57
N PHE A 256 -5.02 -0.26 -16.04
CA PHE A 256 -5.36 -0.77 -17.36
C PHE A 256 -6.75 -1.41 -17.41
N HIS A 257 -7.15 -2.14 -16.36
CA HIS A 257 -8.45 -2.80 -16.31
C HIS A 257 -9.54 -1.93 -15.67
N GLY A 258 -9.16 -1.02 -14.77
CA GLY A 258 -10.10 -0.30 -13.94
C GLY A 258 -10.69 0.97 -14.57
N VAL A 259 -9.88 1.86 -15.16
CA VAL A 259 -10.32 3.24 -15.39
C VAL A 259 -11.45 3.36 -16.43
N ASP A 260 -12.52 4.07 -16.03
CA ASP A 260 -13.69 4.35 -16.87
C ASP A 260 -13.42 5.50 -17.86
N THR A 261 -12.79 5.20 -19.00
CA THR A 261 -12.44 6.23 -19.99
C THR A 261 -13.65 6.90 -20.64
N ASP A 262 -14.81 6.23 -20.69
CA ASP A 262 -16.05 6.78 -21.25
C ASP A 262 -16.59 7.95 -20.42
N LYS A 263 -16.27 7.97 -19.12
CA LYS A 263 -16.59 9.05 -18.19
C LYS A 263 -15.45 10.05 -18.01
N GLY A 264 -14.51 10.07 -18.96
CA GLY A 264 -13.30 10.88 -18.87
C GLY A 264 -12.41 10.50 -17.70
N GLY A 265 -12.39 9.20 -17.35
CA GLY A 265 -11.61 8.69 -16.24
C GLY A 265 -10.11 8.89 -16.42
N ILE A 266 -9.41 9.10 -15.32
CA ILE A 266 -8.00 9.53 -15.29
C ILE A 266 -7.10 8.40 -14.75
N ARG A 267 -5.93 8.25 -15.37
CA ARG A 267 -4.80 7.45 -14.87
C ARG A 267 -3.78 8.42 -14.27
N LEU A 268 -3.80 8.59 -12.96
CA LEU A 268 -2.85 9.44 -12.25
C LEU A 268 -1.58 8.64 -11.94
N TRP A 269 -0.44 9.12 -12.43
CA TRP A 269 0.85 8.49 -12.17
C TRP A 269 1.77 9.43 -11.40
N VAL A 270 2.26 8.98 -10.24
CA VAL A 270 3.30 9.69 -9.49
C VAL A 270 4.68 9.16 -9.92
N ASN A 271 5.34 9.88 -10.81
CA ASN A 271 6.64 9.52 -11.36
C ASN A 271 7.76 9.75 -10.34
N ARG A 272 8.02 8.77 -9.47
CA ARG A 272 9.09 8.84 -8.47
C ARG A 272 10.50 8.56 -9.01
N LYS A 273 10.62 7.84 -10.14
CA LYS A 273 11.90 7.41 -10.72
C LYS A 273 11.80 7.25 -12.23
N LYS A 274 12.82 7.70 -12.97
CA LYS A 274 12.88 7.60 -14.43
C LYS A 274 12.69 6.16 -14.95
N SER A 275 13.35 5.18 -14.33
CA SER A 275 13.27 3.78 -14.75
C SER A 275 11.84 3.21 -14.61
N ALA A 276 11.14 3.54 -13.52
CA ALA A 276 9.75 3.13 -13.34
C ALA A 276 8.82 3.79 -14.38
N TYR A 277 9.11 5.03 -14.79
CA TYR A 277 8.35 5.66 -15.86
C TYR A 277 8.64 5.03 -17.23
N GLU A 278 9.89 4.66 -17.52
CA GLU A 278 10.25 3.93 -18.74
C GLU A 278 9.53 2.58 -18.82
N GLU A 279 9.55 1.81 -17.73
CA GLU A 279 8.79 0.54 -17.62
C GLU A 279 7.28 0.75 -17.80
N LEU A 280 6.71 1.82 -17.21
CA LEU A 280 5.31 2.16 -17.45
C LEU A 280 5.02 2.40 -18.93
N GLN A 281 5.89 3.11 -19.66
CA GLN A 281 5.68 3.36 -21.09
C GLN A 281 5.67 2.06 -21.90
N GLU A 282 6.53 1.10 -21.54
CA GLU A 282 6.53 -0.24 -22.14
C GLU A 282 5.22 -0.96 -21.87
N LEU A 283 4.76 -0.99 -20.60
CA LEU A 283 3.49 -1.60 -20.23
C LEU A 283 2.27 -0.94 -20.93
N ILE A 284 2.28 0.38 -21.12
CA ILE A 284 1.23 1.08 -21.87
C ILE A 284 1.19 0.57 -23.30
N LYS A 285 2.35 0.47 -23.97
CA LYS A 285 2.45 -0.03 -25.35
C LYS A 285 1.96 -1.47 -25.44
N GLU A 286 2.41 -2.34 -24.54
CA GLU A 286 1.99 -3.74 -24.50
C GLU A 286 0.47 -3.88 -24.28
N ASN A 287 -0.12 -3.05 -23.42
CA ASN A 287 -1.57 -3.08 -23.18
C ASN A 287 -2.38 -2.49 -24.33
N VAL A 288 -1.86 -1.50 -25.06
CA VAL A 288 -2.45 -1.00 -26.31
C VAL A 288 -2.50 -2.11 -27.36
N GLU A 289 -1.36 -2.78 -27.59
CA GLU A 289 -1.25 -3.90 -28.53
C GLU A 289 -2.17 -5.04 -28.11
N GLY A 290 -2.10 -5.46 -26.84
CA GLY A 290 -2.94 -6.53 -26.29
C GLY A 290 -4.44 -6.23 -26.36
N GLN A 291 -4.88 -4.98 -26.12
CA GLN A 291 -6.28 -4.59 -26.29
C GLN A 291 -6.70 -4.70 -27.77
N GLY A 292 -5.88 -4.20 -28.70
CA GLY A 292 -6.15 -4.25 -30.14
C GLY A 292 -6.24 -5.67 -30.68
N GLU A 293 -5.27 -6.53 -30.35
CA GLU A 293 -5.22 -7.94 -30.78
C GLU A 293 -6.43 -8.75 -30.29
N ASN A 294 -6.97 -8.40 -29.12
CA ASN A 294 -8.11 -9.08 -28.52
C ASN A 294 -9.46 -8.42 -28.84
N GLY A 295 -9.51 -7.49 -29.80
CA GLY A 295 -10.74 -6.81 -30.22
C GLY A 295 -11.41 -6.01 -29.10
N ARG A 296 -10.62 -5.56 -28.11
CA ARG A 296 -11.07 -4.67 -27.04
C ARG A 296 -10.91 -3.22 -27.49
N GLU A 297 -11.68 -2.33 -26.87
CA GLU A 297 -11.42 -0.91 -27.05
C GLU A 297 -10.04 -0.57 -26.50
N VAL A 298 -9.22 0.07 -27.34
CA VAL A 298 -7.89 0.54 -26.98
C VAL A 298 -8.01 1.80 -26.12
N THR A 299 -7.75 1.65 -24.83
CA THR A 299 -7.89 2.68 -23.80
C THR A 299 -6.65 2.83 -22.91
N ALA A 300 -5.67 1.92 -23.02
CA ALA A 300 -4.49 1.86 -22.15
C ALA A 300 -3.59 3.10 -22.23
N ASP A 301 -3.58 3.81 -23.36
CA ASP A 301 -2.80 5.04 -23.59
C ASP A 301 -3.58 6.34 -23.30
N ARG A 302 -4.86 6.24 -22.89
CA ARG A 302 -5.72 7.42 -22.72
C ARG A 302 -5.67 7.99 -21.30
N ASN A 303 -5.77 9.31 -21.23
CA ASN A 303 -6.05 10.09 -20.02
C ASN A 303 -5.02 9.92 -18.88
N TRP A 304 -3.75 9.77 -19.23
CA TRP A 304 -2.65 9.79 -18.27
C TRP A 304 -2.38 11.22 -17.79
N VAL A 305 -2.32 11.39 -16.47
CA VAL A 305 -1.84 12.60 -15.80
C VAL A 305 -0.60 12.18 -15.01
N VAL A 306 0.56 12.69 -15.40
CA VAL A 306 1.84 12.32 -14.78
C VAL A 306 2.35 13.52 -13.98
N VAL A 307 2.66 13.29 -12.71
CA VAL A 307 3.24 14.29 -11.80
C VAL A 307 4.49 13.72 -11.14
N THR A 308 5.44 14.56 -10.76
CA THR A 308 6.56 14.15 -9.89
C THR A 308 6.16 14.34 -8.42
N PRO A 309 6.82 13.64 -7.47
CA PRO A 309 6.63 13.90 -6.04
C PRO A 309 6.76 15.39 -5.67
N GLU A 310 7.69 16.10 -6.30
CA GLU A 310 7.92 17.53 -6.08
C GLU A 310 6.72 18.41 -6.48
N ASP A 311 5.95 18.01 -7.49
CA ASP A 311 4.80 18.79 -7.98
C ASP A 311 3.61 18.82 -7.00
N ILE A 312 3.57 17.86 -6.05
CA ILE A 312 2.41 17.60 -5.18
C ILE A 312 2.74 17.60 -3.67
N LEU A 313 3.96 17.98 -3.28
CA LEU A 313 4.46 18.04 -1.89
C LEU A 313 3.96 19.25 -1.07
#